data_AF-A0A7Z9KXJ7-F1
#
_entry.id   AF-A0A7Z9KXJ7-F1
#
_cell.length_a   1.000
_cell.length_b   1.000
_cell.length_c   1.000
_cell.angle_alpha   90.00
_cell.angle_beta   90.00
_cell.angle_gamma   90.00
#
_symmetry.space_group_name_H-M   'P 1'
#
loop_
_entity.id
_entity.type
_entity.pdbx_description
1 polymer ?
#
loop_
_entity_poly.entity_id
_entity_poly.type
_entity_poly.pdbx_seq_one_letter_code
_entity_poly.pdbx_strand_id
1 'polypeptide(L)'
;WLSTNPLSSEATPLPLSFTVMGQRFIVDSYVFSNVVYDNIVHKGTKVPRALPSSLDAMFVLGSNEAGKLLKDELDTYNYASNLHALRFLVDGYGEDFWSENVYNMWLTTLRSMNHLSDSESVPAPMRTEAWSHKVLNTQLASWAELRHDTLLYAKQSYTGGIGCEYPDGYVEPYPEAYRTLGAVATRLEENLTGLETQNPWLTTRLLEWASTWRSTMAHLESMANKELKDEPFNEVEIALFKQWIKKPEEMTCGGPSFTGRFPALYLNEMHAEEFDPIIADVHTNPNDDAPLGPARVLHVGTGKANLMILTRQSCEGTRAYAGPVSSFYEHAKLGMDRLTDEEWKAKFSANEQPARPSWTSSYLITNN
;
A
#
# COMPACT_ATOMS: atom_id res chain seq x y z
N TRP A 1 -10.01 4.60 -2.18
CA TRP A 1 -10.60 3.46 -2.91
C TRP A 1 -11.84 3.01 -2.16
N LEU A 2 -13.00 3.03 -2.80
CA LEU A 2 -14.22 2.47 -2.21
C LEU A 2 -14.22 0.97 -2.55
N SER A 3 -13.83 0.13 -1.61
CA SER A 3 -14.09 -1.31 -1.71
C SER A 3 -15.33 -1.63 -0.87
N THR A 4 -16.32 -2.22 -1.50
CA THR A 4 -17.52 -2.74 -0.85
C THR A 4 -17.76 -4.11 -1.43
N ASN A 5 -18.06 -5.12 -0.62
CA ASN A 5 -18.43 -6.44 -1.16
C ASN A 5 -19.97 -6.54 -1.21
N PRO A 6 -20.61 -6.58 -2.39
CA PRO A 6 -22.07 -6.61 -2.51
C PRO A 6 -22.66 -7.97 -2.09
N LEU A 7 -21.82 -8.99 -1.91
CA LEU A 7 -22.18 -10.31 -1.40
C LEU A 7 -21.97 -10.43 0.13
N SER A 8 -21.49 -9.38 0.79
CA SER A 8 -21.28 -9.35 2.24
C SER A 8 -22.61 -9.16 2.99
N SER A 9 -22.77 -9.86 4.12
CA SER A 9 -23.88 -9.62 5.05
C SER A 9 -23.68 -8.37 5.92
N GLU A 10 -22.46 -7.84 5.99
CA GLU A 10 -22.12 -6.63 6.73
C GLU A 10 -21.79 -5.48 5.79
N ALA A 11 -22.37 -4.31 6.06
CA ALA A 11 -22.10 -3.09 5.31
C ALA A 11 -20.68 -2.58 5.60
N THR A 12 -19.89 -2.38 4.56
CA THR A 12 -18.54 -1.81 4.71
C THR A 12 -18.64 -0.34 5.11
N PRO A 13 -18.06 0.08 6.25
CA PRO A 13 -18.11 1.49 6.67
C PRO A 13 -17.37 2.37 5.67
N LEU A 14 -18.03 3.45 5.23
CA LEU A 14 -17.43 4.41 4.32
C LEU A 14 -16.38 5.26 5.04
N PRO A 15 -15.19 5.49 4.45
CA PRO A 15 -14.20 6.38 5.05
C PRO A 15 -14.73 7.81 5.12
N LEU A 16 -14.51 8.48 6.25
CA LEU A 16 -14.85 9.89 6.44
C LEU A 16 -13.94 10.75 5.56
N SER A 17 -14.53 11.57 4.68
CA SER A 17 -13.81 12.47 3.77
C SER A 17 -14.45 13.86 3.82
N PHE A 18 -13.64 14.89 4.08
CA PHE A 18 -14.07 16.30 4.05
C PHE A 18 -13.46 17.00 2.83
N THR A 19 -14.31 17.57 1.98
CA THR A 19 -13.90 18.34 0.79
C THR A 19 -14.93 19.44 0.54
N VAL A 20 -14.48 20.65 0.19
CA VAL A 20 -15.38 21.81 -0.05
C VAL A 20 -16.24 21.60 -1.30
N MET A 21 -15.70 20.94 -2.33
CA MET A 21 -16.40 20.52 -3.56
C MET A 21 -16.00 19.09 -3.92
N GLY A 22 -16.34 18.14 -3.05
CA GLY A 22 -15.99 16.73 -3.24
C GLY A 22 -16.69 16.06 -4.40
N GLN A 23 -16.03 15.04 -4.95
CA GLN A 23 -16.69 14.05 -5.79
C GLN A 23 -17.81 13.36 -5.01
N ARG A 24 -18.98 13.28 -5.61
CA ARG A 24 -20.20 12.70 -5.05
C ARG A 24 -20.36 11.25 -5.49
N PHE A 25 -20.94 10.45 -4.61
CA PHE A 25 -21.34 9.09 -4.93
C PHE A 25 -22.34 9.09 -6.08
N ILE A 26 -22.14 8.16 -7.03
CA ILE A 26 -23.09 7.85 -8.11
C ILE A 26 -23.23 6.33 -8.24
N VAL A 27 -24.46 5.85 -8.41
CA VAL A 27 -24.81 4.43 -8.30
C VAL A 27 -24.20 3.57 -9.42
N ASP A 28 -24.01 4.13 -10.60
CA ASP A 28 -23.44 3.46 -11.76
C ASP A 28 -21.90 3.31 -11.65
N SER A 29 -21.17 4.27 -11.05
CA SER A 29 -19.76 4.02 -10.65
C SER A 29 -19.66 2.96 -9.55
N TYR A 30 -20.65 2.91 -8.65
CA TYR A 30 -20.73 1.83 -7.66
C TYR A 30 -20.89 0.47 -8.35
N VAL A 31 -21.76 0.35 -9.35
CA VAL A 31 -21.88 -0.87 -10.17
C VAL A 31 -20.53 -1.24 -10.78
N PHE A 32 -19.88 -0.31 -11.48
CA PHE A 32 -18.59 -0.54 -12.13
C PHE A 32 -17.51 -1.04 -11.16
N SER A 33 -17.40 -0.42 -9.98
CA SER A 33 -16.38 -0.80 -8.98
C SER A 33 -16.59 -2.23 -8.46
N ASN A 34 -17.81 -2.75 -8.50
CA ASN A 34 -18.19 -4.06 -7.96
C ASN A 34 -18.13 -5.20 -8.99
N VAL A 35 -17.87 -4.89 -10.26
CA VAL A 35 -17.75 -5.85 -11.37
C VAL A 35 -16.36 -5.84 -12.00
N VAL A 36 -15.34 -5.36 -11.30
CA VAL A 36 -13.92 -5.41 -11.72
C VAL A 36 -13.10 -6.26 -10.75
N TYR A 37 -11.83 -6.49 -11.11
CA TYR A 37 -10.86 -7.34 -10.40
C TYR A 37 -10.96 -7.26 -8.87
N ASP A 38 -11.05 -6.04 -8.34
CA ASP A 38 -11.08 -5.79 -6.90
C ASP A 38 -12.20 -6.52 -6.15
N ASN A 39 -13.34 -6.80 -6.80
CA ASN A 39 -14.54 -7.32 -6.13
C ASN A 39 -15.10 -8.61 -6.75
N ILE A 40 -14.53 -9.11 -7.85
CA ILE A 40 -14.93 -10.41 -8.42
C ILE A 40 -14.09 -11.52 -7.78
N VAL A 41 -14.77 -12.43 -7.09
CA VAL A 41 -14.18 -13.67 -6.56
C VAL A 41 -14.95 -14.86 -7.12
N HIS A 42 -14.27 -15.72 -7.87
CA HIS A 42 -14.83 -16.96 -8.39
C HIS A 42 -14.03 -18.15 -7.85
N LYS A 43 -14.70 -19.10 -7.21
CA LYS A 43 -14.08 -20.30 -6.59
C LYS A 43 -12.88 -19.97 -5.68
N GLY A 44 -12.98 -18.88 -4.91
CA GLY A 44 -11.94 -18.44 -3.98
C GLY A 44 -10.75 -17.71 -4.63
N THR A 45 -10.79 -17.43 -5.94
CA THR A 45 -9.73 -16.70 -6.65
C THR A 45 -10.25 -15.40 -7.25
N LYS A 46 -9.41 -14.36 -7.27
CA LYS A 46 -9.69 -13.09 -7.94
C LYS A 46 -9.75 -13.28 -9.45
N VAL A 47 -10.74 -12.67 -10.10
CA VAL A 47 -10.88 -12.74 -11.56
C VAL A 47 -10.27 -11.50 -12.20
N PRO A 48 -9.37 -11.62 -13.20
CA PRO A 48 -8.66 -10.49 -13.79
C PRO A 48 -9.50 -9.69 -14.81
N ARG A 49 -10.64 -9.15 -14.38
CA ARG A 49 -11.46 -8.21 -15.19
C ARG A 49 -11.06 -6.77 -14.88
N ALA A 50 -10.26 -6.16 -15.75
CA ALA A 50 -9.73 -4.82 -15.49
C ALA A 50 -10.70 -3.67 -15.78
N LEU A 51 -11.64 -3.85 -16.72
CA LEU A 51 -12.60 -2.83 -17.11
C LEU A 51 -14.03 -3.37 -17.03
N PRO A 52 -14.98 -2.54 -16.57
CA PRO A 52 -16.40 -2.85 -16.71
C PRO A 52 -16.87 -2.58 -18.15
N SER A 53 -18.03 -3.13 -18.48
CA SER A 53 -18.77 -2.80 -19.69
C SER A 53 -19.84 -1.77 -19.36
N SER A 54 -20.13 -0.84 -20.28
CA SER A 54 -21.26 0.09 -20.10
C SER A 54 -22.60 -0.63 -19.95
N LEU A 55 -22.69 -1.84 -20.50
CA LEU A 55 -23.83 -2.73 -20.35
C LEU A 55 -24.04 -3.20 -18.91
N ASP A 56 -23.00 -3.25 -18.07
CA ASP A 56 -23.14 -3.61 -16.65
C ASP A 56 -24.06 -2.62 -15.93
N ALA A 57 -23.85 -1.32 -16.19
CA ALA A 57 -24.69 -0.26 -15.64
C ALA A 57 -26.12 -0.37 -16.19
N MET A 58 -26.28 -0.59 -17.50
CA MET A 58 -27.61 -0.68 -18.12
C MET A 58 -28.40 -1.90 -17.64
N PHE A 59 -27.74 -3.04 -17.43
CA PHE A 59 -28.36 -4.22 -16.84
C PHE A 59 -28.85 -3.90 -15.42
N VAL A 60 -28.00 -3.30 -14.58
CA VAL A 60 -28.36 -2.91 -13.22
C VAL A 60 -29.44 -1.81 -13.19
N LEU A 61 -29.56 -0.99 -14.23
CA LEU A 61 -30.66 -0.03 -14.43
C LEU A 61 -31.92 -0.65 -15.09
N GLY A 62 -31.86 -1.90 -15.53
CA GLY A 62 -33.06 -2.71 -15.80
C GLY A 62 -33.25 -3.14 -17.22
N SER A 63 -32.22 -2.93 -18.05
CA SER A 63 -32.19 -3.49 -19.38
C SER A 63 -31.84 -4.98 -19.31
N ASN A 64 -32.86 -5.84 -19.36
CA ASN A 64 -32.66 -7.28 -19.50
C ASN A 64 -31.88 -7.62 -20.79
N GLU A 65 -32.03 -6.79 -21.83
CA GLU A 65 -31.33 -6.93 -23.10
C GLU A 65 -29.82 -6.73 -22.94
N ALA A 66 -29.38 -5.80 -22.10
CA ALA A 66 -27.96 -5.64 -21.78
C ALA A 66 -27.35 -6.93 -21.21
N GLY A 67 -28.12 -7.67 -20.40
CA GLY A 67 -27.69 -8.97 -19.85
C GLY A 67 -27.48 -10.05 -20.91
N LYS A 68 -28.29 -10.06 -21.98
CA LYS A 68 -28.10 -10.99 -23.11
C LYS A 68 -26.83 -10.67 -23.89
N LEU A 69 -26.59 -9.38 -24.14
CA LEU A 69 -25.39 -8.91 -24.85
C LEU A 69 -24.10 -9.12 -24.03
N LEU A 70 -24.20 -9.18 -22.70
CA LEU A 70 -23.07 -9.47 -21.80
C LEU A 70 -22.68 -10.94 -21.71
N LYS A 71 -23.39 -11.86 -22.38
CA LYS A 71 -23.22 -13.30 -22.23
C LYS A 71 -21.75 -13.76 -22.28
N ASP A 72 -21.03 -13.36 -23.32
CA ASP A 72 -19.64 -13.81 -23.52
C ASP A 72 -18.70 -13.28 -22.42
N GLU A 73 -18.92 -12.05 -21.95
CA GLU A 73 -18.16 -11.49 -20.82
C GLU A 73 -18.49 -12.19 -19.50
N LEU A 74 -19.77 -12.50 -19.26
CA LEU A 74 -20.22 -13.20 -18.06
C LEU A 74 -19.65 -14.61 -17.99
N ASP A 75 -19.62 -15.32 -19.12
CA ASP A 75 -19.05 -16.67 -19.24
C ASP A 75 -17.51 -16.62 -19.07
N THR A 76 -16.85 -15.56 -19.52
CA THR A 76 -15.39 -15.37 -19.40
C THR A 76 -14.96 -15.00 -17.97
N TYR A 77 -15.58 -13.97 -17.38
CA TYR A 77 -15.15 -13.38 -16.11
C TYR A 77 -16.00 -13.81 -14.90
N ASN A 78 -17.01 -14.67 -15.09
CA ASN A 78 -17.75 -15.34 -14.03
C ASN A 78 -18.31 -14.39 -12.93
N TYR A 79 -18.72 -13.18 -13.31
CA TYR A 79 -19.21 -12.13 -12.40
C TYR A 79 -20.74 -11.98 -12.38
N ALA A 80 -21.46 -12.95 -12.97
CA ALA A 80 -22.93 -12.92 -13.01
C ALA A 80 -23.57 -12.79 -11.62
N SER A 81 -23.01 -13.46 -10.60
CA SER A 81 -23.47 -13.34 -9.21
C SER A 81 -23.35 -11.90 -8.69
N ASN A 82 -22.22 -11.24 -8.95
CA ASN A 82 -22.00 -9.85 -8.56
C ASN A 82 -23.00 -8.93 -9.27
N LEU A 83 -23.15 -9.11 -10.59
CA LEU A 83 -24.01 -8.27 -11.41
C LEU A 83 -25.50 -8.40 -11.00
N HIS A 84 -25.97 -9.62 -10.75
CA HIS A 84 -27.33 -9.85 -10.26
C HIS A 84 -27.56 -9.32 -8.83
N ALA A 85 -26.59 -9.48 -7.94
CA ALA A 85 -26.67 -8.91 -6.59
C ALA A 85 -26.77 -7.38 -6.63
N LEU A 86 -25.98 -6.72 -7.49
CA LEU A 86 -26.06 -5.28 -7.72
C LEU A 86 -27.43 -4.86 -8.26
N ARG A 87 -27.98 -5.61 -9.22
CA ARG A 87 -29.34 -5.36 -9.73
C ARG A 87 -30.38 -5.44 -8.61
N PHE A 88 -30.31 -6.46 -7.78
CA PHE A 88 -31.21 -6.64 -6.63
C PHE A 88 -31.10 -5.47 -5.64
N LEU A 89 -29.88 -5.08 -5.27
CA LEU A 89 -29.65 -3.96 -4.34
C LEU A 89 -30.14 -2.63 -4.91
N VAL A 90 -29.84 -2.34 -6.18
CA VAL A 90 -30.24 -1.08 -6.83
C VAL A 90 -31.75 -1.00 -7.03
N ASP A 91 -32.42 -2.11 -7.33
CA ASP A 91 -33.88 -2.17 -7.40
C ASP A 91 -34.56 -2.03 -6.03
N GLY A 92 -33.83 -2.31 -4.94
CA GLY A 92 -34.32 -2.11 -3.57
C GLY A 92 -34.34 -0.65 -3.12
N TYR A 93 -33.73 0.28 -3.86
CA TYR A 93 -33.78 1.70 -3.53
C TYR A 93 -35.18 2.29 -3.74
N GLY A 94 -35.67 3.02 -2.72
CA GLY A 94 -36.97 3.68 -2.72
C GLY A 94 -37.02 4.95 -3.56
N GLU A 95 -38.23 5.53 -3.66
CA GLU A 95 -38.45 6.79 -4.39
C GLU A 95 -37.64 7.96 -3.83
N ASP A 96 -37.36 7.95 -2.53
CA ASP A 96 -36.52 8.94 -1.84
C ASP A 96 -35.11 8.99 -2.44
N PHE A 97 -34.50 7.83 -2.72
CA PHE A 97 -33.21 7.77 -3.40
C PHE A 97 -33.31 8.24 -4.86
N TRP A 98 -34.31 7.76 -5.60
CA TRP A 98 -34.44 8.04 -7.04
C TRP A 98 -34.84 9.49 -7.36
N SER A 99 -35.50 10.16 -6.41
CA SER A 99 -35.90 11.58 -6.51
C SER A 99 -34.96 12.53 -5.77
N GLU A 100 -33.92 12.02 -5.09
CA GLU A 100 -33.02 12.82 -4.25
C GLU A 100 -32.36 13.98 -4.99
N ASN A 101 -31.99 13.76 -6.26
CA ASN A 101 -31.26 14.73 -7.06
C ASN A 101 -31.44 14.51 -8.57
N VAL A 102 -31.05 15.51 -9.36
CA VAL A 102 -31.16 15.50 -10.82
C VAL A 102 -30.46 14.30 -11.47
N TYR A 103 -29.33 13.85 -10.91
CA TYR A 103 -28.59 12.70 -11.44
C TYR A 103 -29.41 11.41 -11.33
N ASN A 104 -29.94 11.13 -10.13
CA ASN A 104 -30.78 9.96 -9.88
C ASN A 104 -32.12 10.04 -10.63
N MET A 105 -32.69 11.24 -10.78
CA MET A 105 -33.88 11.46 -11.59
C MET A 105 -33.61 11.20 -13.09
N TRP A 106 -32.43 11.57 -13.58
CA TRP A 106 -32.02 11.25 -14.95
C TRP A 106 -31.87 9.75 -15.16
N LEU A 107 -31.20 9.06 -14.23
CA LEU A 107 -31.12 7.60 -14.26
C LEU A 107 -32.51 6.96 -14.16
N THR A 108 -33.44 7.53 -13.39
CA THR A 108 -34.84 7.09 -13.33
C THR A 108 -35.53 7.20 -14.68
N THR A 109 -35.26 8.28 -15.43
CA THR A 109 -35.73 8.42 -16.81
C THR A 109 -35.20 7.27 -17.67
N LEU A 110 -33.90 6.95 -17.58
CA LEU A 110 -33.33 5.82 -18.32
C LEU A 110 -33.95 4.48 -17.90
N ARG A 111 -34.17 4.25 -16.60
CA ARG A 111 -34.84 3.04 -16.07
C ARG A 111 -36.25 2.90 -16.66
N SER A 112 -37.00 3.99 -16.75
CA SER A 112 -38.38 3.99 -17.27
C SER A 112 -38.49 3.48 -18.71
N MET A 113 -37.44 3.63 -19.50
CA MET A 113 -37.40 3.19 -20.90
C MET A 113 -37.36 1.67 -21.06
N ASN A 114 -37.08 0.92 -19.98
CA ASN A 114 -37.06 -0.55 -19.99
C ASN A 114 -38.45 -1.18 -19.88
N HIS A 115 -39.49 -0.41 -19.60
CA HIS A 115 -40.83 -0.91 -19.23
C HIS A 115 -41.88 -0.78 -20.34
N LEU A 116 -41.50 -1.03 -21.59
CA LEU A 116 -42.49 -1.24 -22.64
C LEU A 116 -43.21 -2.57 -22.37
N SER A 117 -44.52 -2.52 -22.12
CA SER A 117 -45.32 -3.72 -21.90
C SER A 117 -45.31 -4.62 -23.14
N ASP A 118 -45.28 -5.93 -22.98
CA ASP A 118 -45.50 -6.90 -24.07
C ASP A 118 -46.96 -6.94 -24.57
N SER A 119 -47.78 -5.94 -24.22
CA SER A 119 -49.18 -5.92 -24.61
C SER A 119 -49.35 -5.69 -26.11
N GLU A 120 -50.43 -6.24 -26.68
CA GLU A 120 -50.78 -6.04 -28.09
C GLU A 120 -51.05 -4.57 -28.46
N SER A 121 -51.18 -3.69 -27.46
CA SER A 121 -51.35 -2.24 -27.67
C SER A 121 -50.05 -1.53 -28.08
N VAL A 122 -48.89 -2.17 -27.93
CA VAL A 122 -47.59 -1.63 -28.36
C VAL A 122 -47.35 -1.91 -29.85
N PRO A 123 -46.97 -0.91 -30.67
CA PRO A 123 -46.71 -1.09 -32.10
C PRO A 123 -45.76 -2.25 -32.40
N ALA A 124 -46.04 -3.03 -33.47
CA ALA A 124 -45.26 -4.21 -33.83
C ALA A 124 -43.73 -4.00 -33.92
N PRO A 125 -43.21 -2.89 -34.49
CA PRO A 125 -41.77 -2.65 -34.52
C PRO A 125 -41.15 -2.53 -33.12
N MET A 126 -41.90 -2.01 -32.15
CA MET A 126 -41.41 -1.77 -30.78
C MET A 126 -41.29 -3.04 -29.95
N ARG A 127 -41.85 -4.15 -30.44
CA ARG A 127 -41.76 -5.49 -29.81
C ARG A 127 -40.60 -6.32 -30.35
N THR A 128 -39.77 -5.74 -31.23
CA THR A 128 -38.63 -6.44 -31.83
C THR A 128 -37.37 -6.25 -30.99
N GLU A 129 -36.46 -7.22 -31.06
CA GLU A 129 -35.12 -7.14 -30.46
C GLU A 129 -34.35 -5.91 -30.97
N ALA A 130 -34.46 -5.61 -32.27
CA ALA A 130 -33.84 -4.43 -32.86
C ALA A 130 -34.31 -3.12 -32.21
N TRP A 131 -35.58 -3.04 -31.78
CA TRP A 131 -36.07 -1.89 -31.03
C TRP A 131 -35.51 -1.84 -29.62
N SER A 132 -35.40 -2.98 -28.93
CA SER A 132 -34.74 -3.06 -27.62
C SER A 132 -33.27 -2.60 -27.70
N HIS A 133 -32.53 -2.98 -28.76
CA HIS A 133 -31.17 -2.48 -29.01
C HIS A 133 -31.15 -0.98 -29.29
N LYS A 134 -32.11 -0.45 -30.06
CA LYS A 134 -32.23 1.00 -30.29
C LYS A 134 -32.51 1.75 -28.99
N VAL A 135 -33.35 1.21 -28.11
CA VAL A 135 -33.65 1.78 -26.79
C VAL A 135 -32.40 1.77 -25.92
N LEU A 136 -31.69 0.65 -25.85
CA LEU A 136 -30.43 0.51 -25.14
C LEU A 136 -29.37 1.50 -25.65
N ASN A 137 -29.23 1.67 -26.97
CA ASN A 137 -28.37 2.69 -27.56
C ASN A 137 -28.77 4.11 -27.12
N THR A 138 -30.07 4.39 -27.06
CA THR A 138 -30.58 5.70 -26.59
C THR A 138 -30.24 5.91 -25.11
N GLN A 139 -30.39 4.89 -24.28
CA GLN A 139 -30.03 4.93 -22.85
C GLN A 139 -28.53 5.18 -22.67
N LEU A 140 -27.69 4.45 -23.39
CA LEU A 140 -26.23 4.59 -23.33
C LEU A 140 -25.76 5.96 -23.81
N ALA A 141 -26.32 6.48 -24.90
CA ALA A 141 -25.99 7.82 -25.39
C ALA A 141 -26.32 8.90 -24.35
N SER A 142 -27.54 8.85 -23.80
CA SER A 142 -27.97 9.80 -22.76
C SER A 142 -27.19 9.64 -21.44
N TRP A 143 -26.85 8.40 -21.07
CA TRP A 143 -25.99 8.13 -19.92
C TRP A 143 -24.57 8.68 -20.13
N ALA A 144 -24.03 8.61 -21.34
CA ALA A 144 -22.72 9.18 -21.67
C ALA A 144 -22.71 10.71 -21.53
N GLU A 145 -23.77 11.39 -21.97
CA GLU A 145 -23.96 12.84 -21.77
C GLU A 145 -24.05 13.18 -20.26
N LEU A 146 -24.86 12.44 -19.50
CA LEU A 146 -24.95 12.60 -18.04
C LEU A 146 -23.57 12.47 -17.37
N ARG A 147 -22.79 11.46 -17.78
CA ARG A 147 -21.43 11.22 -17.25
C ARG A 147 -20.46 12.32 -17.64
N HIS A 148 -20.58 12.87 -18.83
CA HIS A 148 -19.78 13.98 -19.29
C HIS A 148 -20.04 15.24 -18.46
N ASP A 149 -21.29 15.63 -18.30
CA ASP A 149 -21.67 16.88 -17.62
C ASP A 149 -21.43 16.85 -16.11
N THR A 150 -21.25 15.66 -15.55
CA THR A 150 -21.00 15.43 -14.13
C THR A 150 -19.56 15.04 -13.81
N LEU A 151 -18.70 14.92 -14.83
CA LEU A 151 -17.40 14.27 -14.74
C LEU A 151 -16.49 14.81 -13.61
N LEU A 152 -16.50 16.13 -13.37
CA LEU A 152 -15.64 16.77 -12.37
C LEU A 152 -16.08 16.54 -10.91
N TYR A 153 -17.36 16.24 -10.68
CA TYR A 153 -17.94 16.09 -9.35
C TYR A 153 -18.64 14.74 -9.15
N ALA A 154 -18.66 13.86 -10.14
CA ALA A 154 -19.04 12.47 -10.00
C ALA A 154 -17.81 11.64 -9.59
N LYS A 155 -17.95 10.79 -8.57
CA LYS A 155 -16.87 9.90 -8.16
C LYS A 155 -16.70 8.80 -9.19
N GLN A 156 -15.54 8.77 -9.84
CA GLN A 156 -15.20 7.76 -10.83
C GLN A 156 -14.91 6.41 -10.14
N SER A 157 -15.27 5.32 -10.81
CA SER A 157 -14.85 3.96 -10.47
C SER A 157 -13.43 3.70 -10.96
N TYR A 158 -12.63 2.98 -10.19
CA TYR A 158 -11.29 2.56 -10.57
C TYR A 158 -11.12 1.07 -10.29
N THR A 159 -10.25 0.45 -11.07
CA THR A 159 -9.70 -0.87 -10.75
C THR A 159 -8.40 -0.66 -10.00
N GLY A 160 -8.29 -1.23 -8.81
CA GLY A 160 -7.10 -1.17 -7.98
C GLY A 160 -5.88 -1.76 -8.66
N GLY A 161 -4.74 -1.11 -8.46
CA GLY A 161 -3.42 -1.61 -8.84
C GLY A 161 -2.51 -1.69 -7.61
N ILE A 162 -1.42 -2.46 -7.72
CA ILE A 162 -0.39 -2.49 -6.68
C ILE A 162 0.49 -1.25 -6.85
N GLY A 163 0.46 -0.35 -5.87
CA GLY A 163 1.34 0.81 -5.79
C GLY A 163 1.65 1.15 -4.34
N CYS A 164 2.87 1.58 -4.06
CA CYS A 164 3.24 2.15 -2.77
C CYS A 164 3.13 3.67 -2.90
N GLU A 165 2.23 4.29 -2.14
CA GLU A 165 2.20 5.74 -1.97
C GLU A 165 2.47 6.05 -0.50
N TYR A 166 3.43 6.94 -0.24
CA TYR A 166 3.72 7.47 1.08
C TYR A 166 3.26 8.93 1.10
N PRO A 167 1.96 9.20 1.35
CA PRO A 167 1.43 10.56 1.35
C PRO A 167 1.93 11.37 2.56
N ASP A 168 2.36 10.68 3.62
CA ASP A 168 2.84 11.23 4.88
C ASP A 168 3.91 10.30 5.48
N GLY A 169 4.79 10.83 6.33
CA GLY A 169 5.90 10.08 6.94
C GLY A 169 6.18 10.54 8.36
N TYR A 170 6.85 9.69 9.15
CA TYR A 170 7.26 10.00 10.51
C TYR A 170 8.77 9.77 10.67
N VAL A 171 9.47 10.72 11.27
CA VAL A 171 10.89 10.56 11.67
C VAL A 171 10.96 10.48 13.18
N GLU A 172 11.63 9.44 13.72
CA GLU A 172 11.85 9.37 15.16
C GLU A 172 12.58 10.63 15.67
N PRO A 173 12.06 11.30 16.71
CA PRO A 173 12.44 12.66 17.08
C PRO A 173 13.75 12.73 17.89
N TYR A 174 14.82 12.13 17.37
CA TYR A 174 16.17 12.11 17.97
C TYR A 174 17.18 12.93 17.13
N PRO A 175 17.03 14.27 17.04
CA PRO A 175 17.84 15.10 16.15
C PRO A 175 19.36 15.02 16.44
N GLU A 176 19.74 14.86 17.70
CA GLU A 176 21.16 14.72 18.08
C GLU A 176 21.79 13.42 17.57
N ALA A 177 21.01 12.33 17.49
CA ALA A 177 21.51 11.08 16.93
C ALA A 177 21.83 11.24 15.43
N TYR A 178 20.92 11.85 14.66
CA TYR A 178 21.17 12.13 13.25
C TYR A 178 22.34 13.10 13.06
N ARG A 179 22.43 14.18 13.85
CA ARG A 179 23.57 15.10 13.81
C ARG A 179 24.89 14.37 14.00
N THR A 180 24.98 13.53 15.03
CA THR A 180 26.19 12.76 15.35
C THR A 180 26.55 11.79 14.24
N LEU A 181 25.57 11.06 13.69
CA LEU A 181 25.79 10.18 12.53
C LEU A 181 26.25 10.96 11.28
N GLY A 182 25.71 12.16 11.05
CA GLY A 182 26.18 13.05 10.01
C GLY A 182 27.63 13.50 10.22
N ALA A 183 28.04 13.76 11.46
CA ALA A 183 29.42 14.08 11.81
C ALA A 183 30.39 12.91 11.57
N VAL A 184 29.94 11.66 11.77
CA VAL A 184 30.72 10.46 11.40
C VAL A 184 30.98 10.45 9.89
N ALA A 185 29.96 10.72 9.07
CA ALA A 185 30.11 10.79 7.62
C ALA A 185 31.07 11.91 7.19
N THR A 186 30.96 13.10 7.79
CA THR A 186 31.92 14.21 7.55
C THR A 186 33.36 13.78 7.90
N ARG A 187 33.56 13.15 9.05
CA ARG A 187 34.89 12.70 9.47
C ARG A 187 35.47 11.65 8.53
N LEU A 188 34.60 10.79 7.98
CA LEU A 188 34.99 9.81 6.98
C LEU A 188 35.43 10.49 5.68
N GLU A 189 34.68 11.48 5.17
CA GLU A 189 35.06 12.27 3.97
C GLU A 189 36.43 12.94 4.14
N GLU A 190 36.67 13.58 5.29
CA GLU A 190 37.95 14.23 5.62
C GLU A 190 39.11 13.24 5.56
N ASN A 191 38.94 12.07 6.20
CA ASN A 191 39.97 11.04 6.24
C ASN A 191 40.22 10.42 4.86
N LEU A 192 39.15 10.18 4.08
CA LEU A 192 39.25 9.61 2.72
C LEU A 192 39.98 10.55 1.75
N THR A 193 39.77 11.86 1.88
CA THR A 193 40.44 12.87 1.04
C THR A 193 41.95 12.89 1.27
N GLY A 194 42.41 12.52 2.48
CA GLY A 194 43.82 12.46 2.85
C GLY A 194 44.52 11.13 2.54
N LEU A 195 43.81 10.12 2.05
CA LEU A 195 44.39 8.81 1.74
C LEU A 195 44.92 8.78 0.29
N GLU A 196 46.21 8.52 0.13
CA GLU A 196 46.77 8.12 -1.17
C GLU A 196 46.33 6.69 -1.48
N THR A 197 45.41 6.54 -2.45
CA THR A 197 44.88 5.22 -2.82
C THR A 197 45.34 4.81 -4.22
N GLN A 198 45.57 3.52 -4.40
CA GLN A 198 45.88 2.93 -5.70
C GLN A 198 44.62 2.72 -6.57
N ASN A 199 43.42 3.01 -6.04
CA ASN A 199 42.15 2.84 -6.72
C ASN A 199 41.30 4.13 -6.66
N PRO A 200 41.48 5.04 -7.63
CA PRO A 200 40.75 6.30 -7.68
C PRO A 200 39.23 6.10 -7.72
N TRP A 201 38.74 5.08 -8.43
CA TRP A 201 37.31 4.79 -8.54
C TRP A 201 36.67 4.47 -7.19
N LEU A 202 37.30 3.61 -6.38
CA LEU A 202 36.81 3.27 -5.05
C LEU A 202 36.77 4.51 -4.14
N THR A 203 37.76 5.37 -4.26
CA THR A 203 37.85 6.62 -3.49
C THR A 203 36.68 7.54 -3.82
N THR A 204 36.41 7.76 -5.12
CA THR A 204 35.25 8.54 -5.58
C THR A 204 33.94 7.95 -5.06
N ARG A 205 33.75 6.62 -5.19
CA ARG A 205 32.51 5.96 -4.72
C ARG A 205 32.31 6.11 -3.21
N LEU A 206 33.37 5.98 -2.41
CA LEU A 206 33.30 6.16 -0.96
C LEU A 206 32.96 7.60 -0.57
N LEU A 207 33.51 8.60 -1.28
CA LEU A 207 33.20 10.02 -1.06
C LEU A 207 31.74 10.34 -1.43
N GLU A 208 31.24 9.82 -2.55
CA GLU A 208 29.83 9.97 -2.95
C GLU A 208 28.88 9.32 -1.94
N TRP A 209 29.22 8.12 -1.46
CA TRP A 209 28.45 7.42 -0.44
C TRP A 209 28.44 8.21 0.88
N ALA A 210 29.60 8.67 1.36
CA ALA A 210 29.69 9.46 2.58
C ALA A 210 28.91 10.79 2.47
N SER A 211 28.95 11.45 1.31
CA SER A 211 28.16 12.66 1.03
C SER A 211 26.65 12.38 1.05
N THR A 212 26.24 11.25 0.51
CA THR A 212 24.85 10.79 0.57
C THR A 212 24.43 10.51 2.01
N TRP A 213 25.26 9.83 2.79
CA TRP A 213 25.01 9.58 4.21
C TRP A 213 24.87 10.90 4.99
N ARG A 214 25.87 11.80 4.88
CA ARG A 214 25.88 13.11 5.56
C ARG A 214 24.65 13.94 5.23
N SER A 215 24.31 14.06 3.95
CA SER A 215 23.13 14.82 3.53
C SER A 215 21.82 14.15 3.98
N THR A 216 21.76 12.82 4.09
CA THR A 216 20.57 12.13 4.61
C THR A 216 20.36 12.46 6.07
N MET A 217 21.42 12.37 6.87
CA MET A 217 21.37 12.68 8.30
C MET A 217 20.98 14.13 8.56
N ALA A 218 21.44 15.09 7.73
CA ALA A 218 21.03 16.49 7.85
C ALA A 218 19.52 16.70 7.61
N HIS A 219 18.93 16.00 6.64
CA HIS A 219 17.48 16.05 6.43
C HIS A 219 16.72 15.41 7.59
N LEU A 220 17.15 14.22 8.04
CA LEU A 220 16.53 13.55 9.19
C LEU A 220 16.64 14.38 10.47
N GLU A 221 17.77 15.08 10.70
CA GLU A 221 17.91 16.03 11.81
C GLU A 221 16.89 17.17 11.71
N SER A 222 16.76 17.81 10.54
CA SER A 222 15.77 18.87 10.31
C SER A 222 14.35 18.37 10.59
N MET A 223 14.00 17.21 10.05
CA MET A 223 12.68 16.60 10.18
C MET A 223 12.39 16.20 11.63
N ALA A 224 13.36 15.59 12.34
CA ALA A 224 13.23 15.25 13.75
C ALA A 224 13.00 16.49 14.64
N ASN A 225 13.64 17.62 14.32
CA ASN A 225 13.37 18.89 15.03
C ASN A 225 11.95 19.40 14.78
N LYS A 226 11.40 19.21 13.57
CA LYS A 226 10.03 19.59 13.24
C LYS A 226 9.00 18.70 13.92
N GLU A 227 9.26 17.40 13.98
CA GLU A 227 8.44 16.44 14.73
C GLU A 227 8.31 16.84 16.21
N LEU A 228 9.40 17.28 16.84
CA LEU A 228 9.38 17.79 18.22
C LEU A 228 8.57 19.08 18.40
N LYS A 229 8.47 19.91 17.36
CA LYS A 229 7.77 21.21 17.38
C LYS A 229 6.35 21.14 16.83
N ASP A 230 5.90 19.97 16.38
CA ASP A 230 4.66 19.78 15.61
C ASP A 230 4.59 20.69 14.37
N GLU A 231 5.73 20.90 13.71
CA GLU A 231 5.83 21.68 12.48
C GLU A 231 5.69 20.76 11.25
N PRO A 232 4.97 21.18 10.20
CA PRO A 232 4.84 20.38 8.98
C PRO A 232 6.16 20.30 8.21
N PHE A 233 6.35 19.18 7.51
CA PHE A 233 7.45 19.03 6.55
C PHE A 233 7.25 19.92 5.33
N ASN A 234 8.35 20.42 4.78
CA ASN A 234 8.32 21.17 3.53
C ASN A 234 8.29 20.21 2.31
N GLU A 235 8.10 20.76 1.12
CA GLU A 235 8.00 19.97 -0.12
C GLU A 235 9.24 19.10 -0.41
N VAL A 236 10.44 19.56 -0.02
CA VAL A 236 11.69 18.81 -0.20
C VAL A 236 11.75 17.60 0.72
N GLU A 237 11.35 17.76 1.98
CA GLU A 237 11.28 16.68 2.98
C GLU A 237 10.17 15.68 2.64
N ILE A 238 9.01 16.15 2.17
CA ILE A 238 7.92 15.28 1.69
C ILE A 238 8.39 14.50 0.45
N ALA A 239 9.08 15.16 -0.48
CA ALA A 239 9.66 14.48 -1.61
C ALA A 239 10.65 13.40 -1.15
N LEU A 240 11.53 13.69 -0.19
CA LEU A 240 12.47 12.72 0.37
C LEU A 240 11.77 11.45 0.88
N PHE A 241 10.65 11.57 1.59
CA PHE A 241 9.86 10.40 2.02
C PHE A 241 9.31 9.59 0.85
N LYS A 242 8.76 10.27 -0.17
CA LYS A 242 8.31 9.62 -1.41
C LYS A 242 9.45 8.93 -2.16
N GLN A 243 10.69 9.33 -1.89
CA GLN A 243 11.90 8.68 -2.43
C GLN A 243 12.62 7.79 -1.41
N TRP A 244 12.06 7.52 -0.24
CA TRP A 244 12.76 6.78 0.81
C TRP A 244 13.09 5.36 0.34
N ILE A 245 12.07 4.64 -0.14
CA ILE A 245 12.18 3.35 -0.83
C ILE A 245 11.25 3.41 -2.03
N LYS A 246 11.80 3.22 -3.23
CA LYS A 246 11.09 3.24 -4.50
C LYS A 246 11.28 1.92 -5.23
N LYS A 247 10.23 1.42 -5.85
CA LYS A 247 10.39 0.38 -6.87
C LYS A 247 10.83 1.07 -8.17
N PRO A 248 11.91 0.62 -8.84
CA PRO A 248 12.31 1.19 -10.11
C PRO A 248 11.20 1.00 -11.15
N GLU A 249 10.98 2.02 -11.99
CA GLU A 249 9.96 2.01 -13.06
C GLU A 249 10.30 0.97 -14.14
N GLU A 250 11.59 0.74 -14.39
CA GLU A 250 12.10 -0.27 -15.30
C GLU A 250 13.02 -1.25 -14.54
N MET A 251 12.66 -2.54 -14.57
CA MET A 251 13.49 -3.59 -13.98
C MET A 251 14.63 -3.92 -14.94
N THR A 252 15.83 -3.43 -14.67
CA THR A 252 17.03 -3.80 -15.44
C THR A 252 17.57 -5.15 -14.94
N CYS A 253 18.04 -6.00 -15.85
CA CYS A 253 18.65 -7.27 -15.47
C CYS A 253 19.91 -7.00 -14.63
N GLY A 254 19.91 -7.47 -13.37
CA GLY A 254 21.02 -7.27 -12.44
C GLY A 254 21.03 -5.93 -11.68
N GLY A 255 20.00 -5.10 -11.81
CA GLY A 255 19.81 -3.90 -10.97
C GLY A 255 19.16 -4.21 -9.62
N PRO A 256 19.16 -3.26 -8.66
CA PRO A 256 18.53 -3.46 -7.35
C PRO A 256 17.00 -3.51 -7.50
N SER A 257 16.32 -4.32 -6.69
CA SER A 257 14.85 -4.42 -6.75
C SER A 257 14.17 -3.18 -6.16
N PHE A 258 14.88 -2.40 -5.33
CA PHE A 258 14.48 -1.09 -4.83
C PHE A 258 15.58 -0.04 -4.99
N THR A 259 15.17 1.18 -5.30
CA THR A 259 16.00 2.38 -5.33
C THR A 259 15.53 3.38 -4.27
N GLY A 260 16.19 4.53 -4.18
CA GLY A 260 15.77 5.62 -3.28
C GLY A 260 16.80 5.93 -2.21
N ARG A 261 16.38 6.65 -1.18
CA ARG A 261 17.27 7.19 -0.16
C ARG A 261 17.84 6.11 0.75
N PHE A 262 17.02 5.15 1.16
CA PHE A 262 17.46 4.07 2.06
C PHE A 262 18.48 3.14 1.40
N PRO A 263 18.26 2.60 0.17
CA PRO A 263 19.29 1.79 -0.50
C PRO A 263 20.61 2.55 -0.72
N ALA A 264 20.54 3.84 -1.02
CA ALA A 264 21.73 4.69 -1.21
C ALA A 264 22.57 4.92 0.06
N LEU A 265 22.09 4.50 1.25
CA LEU A 265 22.88 4.45 2.47
C LEU A 265 23.81 3.22 2.53
N TYR A 266 23.63 2.24 1.65
CA TYR A 266 24.54 1.12 1.49
C TYR A 266 25.64 1.48 0.48
N LEU A 267 26.88 1.08 0.76
CA LEU A 267 27.98 1.30 -0.18
C LEU A 267 27.72 0.60 -1.53
N ASN A 268 27.14 -0.59 -1.46
CA ASN A 268 26.55 -1.32 -2.58
C ASN A 268 25.04 -1.48 -2.35
N GLU A 269 24.25 -0.77 -3.16
CA GLU A 269 22.78 -0.68 -3.03
C GLU A 269 22.08 -2.04 -3.18
N MET A 270 22.72 -3.00 -3.86
CA MET A 270 22.21 -4.37 -4.02
C MET A 270 22.04 -5.09 -2.68
N HIS A 271 22.79 -4.71 -1.66
CA HIS A 271 22.75 -5.36 -0.34
C HIS A 271 21.60 -4.83 0.54
N ALA A 272 20.89 -3.77 0.11
CA ALA A 272 19.81 -3.19 0.91
C ALA A 272 18.64 -4.17 1.17
N GLU A 273 18.52 -5.21 0.36
CA GLU A 273 17.48 -6.25 0.45
C GLU A 273 17.99 -7.54 1.08
N GLU A 274 19.30 -7.66 1.30
CA GLU A 274 19.89 -8.87 1.84
C GLU A 274 19.55 -9.01 3.32
N PHE A 275 19.00 -10.17 3.71
CA PHE A 275 18.89 -10.50 5.11
C PHE A 275 20.28 -10.86 5.65
N ASP A 276 20.92 -9.91 6.31
CA ASP A 276 22.30 -10.07 6.81
C ASP A 276 22.41 -9.70 8.31
N PRO A 277 21.97 -10.60 9.21
CA PRO A 277 22.07 -10.36 10.64
C PRO A 277 23.53 -10.51 11.09
N ILE A 278 23.98 -9.58 11.93
CA ILE A 278 25.34 -9.57 12.48
C ILE A 278 25.34 -10.05 13.93
N ILE A 279 26.45 -10.66 14.35
CA ILE A 279 26.72 -11.03 15.74
C ILE A 279 28.14 -10.63 16.13
N ALA A 280 28.32 -10.25 17.39
CA ALA A 280 29.63 -9.95 17.95
C ALA A 280 29.74 -10.49 19.37
N ASP A 281 30.91 -11.05 19.73
CA ASP A 281 31.25 -11.27 21.12
C ASP A 281 31.64 -9.95 21.80
N VAL A 282 31.02 -9.66 22.94
CA VAL A 282 31.24 -8.40 23.69
C VAL A 282 31.84 -8.63 25.06
N HIS A 283 31.80 -9.86 25.57
CA HIS A 283 32.44 -10.21 26.83
C HIS A 283 32.75 -11.71 26.91
N THR A 284 33.88 -12.05 27.54
CA THR A 284 34.28 -13.44 27.77
C THR A 284 34.54 -13.66 29.25
N ASN A 285 33.88 -14.66 29.82
CA ASN A 285 34.19 -15.21 31.14
C ASN A 285 34.97 -16.53 30.96
N PRO A 286 36.30 -16.54 31.19
CA PRO A 286 37.13 -17.71 30.95
C PRO A 286 37.14 -18.71 32.14
N ASN A 287 36.45 -18.41 33.24
CA ASN A 287 36.50 -19.24 34.44
C ASN A 287 35.59 -20.47 34.29
N ASP A 288 36.11 -21.68 34.52
CA ASP A 288 35.31 -22.90 34.51
C ASP A 288 34.82 -23.33 35.90
N ASP A 289 35.55 -22.94 36.95
CA ASP A 289 35.26 -23.33 38.33
C ASP A 289 34.43 -22.28 39.09
N ALA A 290 33.68 -22.74 40.10
CA ALA A 290 32.95 -21.87 41.02
C ALA A 290 33.91 -20.92 41.78
N PRO A 291 33.49 -19.67 42.09
CA PRO A 291 32.13 -19.14 41.97
C PRO A 291 31.82 -18.46 40.62
N LEU A 292 32.77 -18.44 39.68
CA LEU A 292 32.66 -17.65 38.45
C LEU A 292 32.32 -18.49 37.21
N GLY A 293 32.49 -19.81 37.25
CA GLY A 293 32.19 -20.70 36.12
C GLY A 293 30.73 -21.12 35.99
N PRO A 294 30.39 -21.83 34.90
CA PRO A 294 31.31 -22.30 33.84
C PRO A 294 31.67 -21.21 32.81
N ALA A 295 32.68 -21.45 31.98
CA ALA A 295 33.14 -20.47 30.99
C ALA A 295 32.05 -20.15 29.97
N ARG A 296 31.96 -18.88 29.58
CA ARG A 296 30.93 -18.35 28.67
C ARG A 296 31.44 -17.19 27.85
N VAL A 297 30.87 -17.04 26.66
CA VAL A 297 31.05 -15.85 25.81
C VAL A 297 29.69 -15.18 25.59
N LEU A 298 29.59 -13.92 25.99
CA LEU A 298 28.43 -13.08 25.74
C LEU A 298 28.49 -12.53 24.32
N HIS A 299 27.46 -12.82 23.55
CA HIS A 299 27.27 -12.29 22.21
C HIS A 299 26.06 -11.36 22.16
N VAL A 300 26.13 -10.34 21.33
CA VAL A 300 25.00 -9.50 20.95
C VAL A 300 24.83 -9.52 19.44
N GLY A 301 23.59 -9.52 18.97
CA GLY A 301 23.33 -9.63 17.54
C GLY A 301 22.04 -8.97 17.10
N THR A 302 21.96 -8.74 15.79
CA THR A 302 20.74 -8.26 15.12
C THR A 302 19.96 -9.42 14.51
N GLY A 303 18.78 -9.15 14.00
CA GLY A 303 18.00 -10.15 13.26
C GLY A 303 16.99 -9.49 12.34
N LYS A 304 15.92 -10.23 12.02
CA LYS A 304 14.83 -9.71 11.17
C LYS A 304 14.30 -8.39 11.73
N ALA A 305 14.08 -7.40 10.86
CA ALA A 305 13.41 -6.16 11.25
C ALA A 305 12.00 -6.46 11.77
N ASN A 306 11.58 -5.75 12.81
CA ASN A 306 10.21 -5.80 13.30
C ASN A 306 9.38 -4.73 12.61
N LEU A 307 8.06 -4.94 12.50
CA LEU A 307 7.13 -3.89 12.13
C LEU A 307 6.70 -3.13 13.39
N MET A 308 6.95 -1.82 13.43
CA MET A 308 6.39 -0.92 14.43
C MET A 308 5.14 -0.25 13.88
N ILE A 309 4.13 -0.12 14.73
CA ILE A 309 2.96 0.74 14.49
C ILE A 309 2.95 1.81 15.57
N LEU A 310 2.94 3.07 15.16
CA LEU A 310 2.92 4.24 16.06
C LEU A 310 1.70 5.08 15.76
N THR A 311 0.92 5.41 16.79
CA THR A 311 -0.16 6.39 16.68
C THR A 311 0.27 7.72 17.28
N ARG A 312 0.16 8.81 16.51
CA ARG A 312 0.46 10.17 16.96
C ARG A 312 -0.76 11.05 16.72
N GLN A 313 -1.11 11.86 17.71
CA GLN A 313 -2.11 12.90 17.55
C GLN A 313 -1.42 14.19 17.11
N SER A 314 -1.91 14.81 16.04
CA SER A 314 -1.49 16.15 15.59
C SER A 314 -2.69 17.08 15.50
N CYS A 315 -2.44 18.34 15.17
CA CYS A 315 -3.48 19.33 14.91
C CYS A 315 -4.42 18.94 13.75
N GLU A 316 -3.98 18.04 12.85
CA GLU A 316 -4.74 17.54 11.71
C GLU A 316 -5.49 16.22 12.02
N GLY A 317 -5.41 15.73 13.26
CA GLY A 317 -6.07 14.51 13.74
C GLY A 317 -5.12 13.42 14.18
N THR A 318 -5.66 12.26 14.57
CA THR A 318 -4.86 11.09 14.92
C THR A 318 -4.39 10.37 13.66
N ARG A 319 -3.08 10.12 13.58
CA ARG A 319 -2.43 9.37 12.51
C ARG A 319 -1.80 8.10 13.05
N ALA A 320 -1.73 7.08 12.20
CA ALA A 320 -0.98 5.85 12.46
C ALA A 320 0.13 5.73 11.40
N TYR A 321 1.35 5.50 11.87
CA TYR A 321 2.54 5.27 11.06
C TYR A 321 2.98 3.81 11.22
N ALA A 322 3.46 3.22 10.13
CA ALA A 322 3.99 1.86 10.13
C ALA A 322 5.37 1.86 9.48
N GLY A 323 6.34 1.25 10.13
CA GLY A 323 7.72 1.24 9.64
C GLY A 323 8.58 0.15 10.26
N PRO A 324 9.71 -0.20 9.63
CA PRO A 324 10.64 -1.19 10.16
C PRO A 324 11.42 -0.62 11.35
N VAL A 325 11.63 -1.44 12.38
CA VAL A 325 12.53 -1.14 13.49
C VAL A 325 13.52 -2.28 13.71
N SER A 326 14.73 -1.91 14.13
CA SER A 326 15.80 -2.85 14.43
C SER A 326 15.39 -3.83 15.52
N SER A 327 16.10 -4.95 15.55
CA SER A 327 15.81 -6.02 16.46
C SER A 327 17.10 -6.51 17.11
N PHE A 328 17.09 -6.68 18.43
CA PHE A 328 18.25 -7.01 19.24
C PHE A 328 18.15 -8.40 19.87
N TYR A 329 19.28 -9.09 19.96
CA TYR A 329 19.44 -10.38 20.63
C TYR A 329 20.67 -10.34 21.54
N GLU A 330 20.59 -11.03 22.66
CA GLU A 330 21.70 -11.23 23.58
C GLU A 330 21.78 -12.72 23.91
N HIS A 331 22.97 -13.30 23.81
CA HIS A 331 23.19 -14.73 23.96
C HIS A 331 24.49 -15.03 24.69
N ALA A 332 24.39 -15.55 25.91
CA ALA A 332 25.52 -16.11 26.64
C ALA A 332 25.74 -17.58 26.25
N LYS A 333 26.66 -17.83 25.32
CA LYS A 333 27.02 -19.17 24.84
C LYS A 333 27.94 -19.84 25.87
N LEU A 334 27.68 -21.12 26.15
CA LEU A 334 28.52 -21.94 27.02
C LEU A 334 29.83 -22.31 26.30
N GLY A 335 30.95 -22.29 27.03
CA GLY A 335 32.28 -22.53 26.48
C GLY A 335 32.92 -21.26 25.88
N MET A 336 33.98 -21.47 25.10
CA MET A 336 34.83 -20.41 24.55
C MET A 336 34.66 -20.21 23.03
N ASP A 337 33.77 -20.99 22.41
CA ASP A 337 33.53 -20.92 20.96
C ASP A 337 32.73 -19.67 20.61
N ARG A 338 33.28 -18.82 19.75
CA ARG A 338 32.61 -17.62 19.22
C ARG A 338 31.68 -17.99 18.08
N LEU A 339 30.56 -17.27 17.97
CA LEU A 339 29.66 -17.39 16.83
C LEU A 339 30.15 -16.52 15.68
N THR A 340 30.11 -17.04 14.45
CA THR A 340 30.26 -16.23 13.24
C THR A 340 28.92 -15.71 12.72
N ASP A 341 28.94 -14.72 11.83
CA ASP A 341 27.72 -14.20 11.20
C ASP A 341 26.99 -15.29 10.40
N GLU A 342 27.72 -16.22 9.75
CA GLU A 342 27.12 -17.35 9.03
C GLU A 342 26.40 -18.32 9.97
N GLU A 343 27.02 -18.66 11.11
CA GLU A 343 26.39 -19.51 12.13
C GLU A 343 25.17 -18.82 12.74
N TRP A 344 25.23 -17.50 12.96
CA TRP A 344 24.13 -16.71 13.47
C TRP A 344 22.96 -16.63 12.49
N LYS A 345 23.26 -16.35 11.22
CA LYS A 345 22.27 -16.35 10.12
C LYS A 345 21.62 -17.72 9.96
N ALA A 346 22.39 -18.80 10.08
CA ALA A 346 21.85 -20.17 10.02
C ALA A 346 20.83 -20.46 11.13
N LYS A 347 20.99 -19.88 12.34
CA LYS A 347 20.00 -20.02 13.42
C LYS A 347 18.63 -19.47 13.05
N PHE A 348 18.56 -18.36 12.32
CA PHE A 348 17.27 -17.83 11.85
C PHE A 348 16.60 -18.71 10.80
N SER A 349 17.40 -19.34 9.93
CA SER A 349 16.90 -20.28 8.93
C SER A 349 16.40 -21.57 9.57
N ALA A 350 17.03 -22.01 10.66
CA ALA A 350 16.63 -23.19 11.44
C ALA A 350 15.54 -22.90 12.48
N ASN A 351 15.17 -21.62 12.69
CA ASN A 351 14.30 -21.17 13.78
C ASN A 351 14.85 -21.52 15.19
N GLU A 352 16.17 -21.43 15.35
CA GLU A 352 16.93 -21.73 16.58
C GLU A 352 17.60 -20.47 17.18
N GLN A 353 17.19 -19.28 16.75
CA GLN A 353 17.64 -18.04 17.36
C GLN A 353 17.20 -17.99 18.84
N PRO A 354 18.04 -17.43 19.73
CA PRO A 354 17.69 -17.28 21.14
C PRO A 354 16.48 -16.35 21.32
N ALA A 355 15.83 -16.45 22.49
CA ALA A 355 14.76 -15.53 22.85
C ALA A 355 15.28 -14.09 22.92
N ARG A 356 14.38 -13.14 22.65
CA ARG A 356 14.66 -11.71 22.87
C ARG A 356 14.88 -11.43 24.36
N PRO A 357 15.68 -10.42 24.74
CA PRO A 357 15.76 -9.99 26.12
C PRO A 357 14.39 -9.70 26.70
N SER A 358 14.13 -10.12 27.95
CA SER A 358 12.78 -10.10 28.52
C SER A 358 12.13 -8.71 28.54
N TRP A 359 12.92 -7.64 28.65
CA TRP A 359 12.42 -6.26 28.67
C TRP A 359 11.78 -5.82 27.34
N THR A 360 12.05 -6.51 26.23
CA THR A 360 11.41 -6.18 24.94
C THR A 360 9.91 -6.49 24.95
N SER A 361 9.42 -7.32 25.87
CA SER A 361 7.99 -7.66 25.98
C SER A 361 7.11 -6.46 26.34
N SER A 362 7.70 -5.34 26.76
CA SER A 362 6.98 -4.10 27.08
C SER A 362 6.40 -3.41 25.85
N TYR A 363 6.96 -3.65 24.66
CA TYR A 363 6.54 -3.01 23.39
C TYR A 363 6.45 -3.97 22.21
N LEU A 364 7.05 -5.17 22.30
CA LEU A 364 7.03 -6.17 21.24
C LEU A 364 5.90 -7.17 21.47
N ILE A 365 4.97 -7.24 20.51
CA ILE A 365 3.94 -8.28 20.46
C ILE A 365 4.50 -9.45 19.65
N THR A 366 4.70 -10.59 20.29
CA THR A 366 5.06 -11.84 19.60
C THR A 366 3.78 -12.60 19.26
N ASN A 367 3.61 -12.99 18.00
CA ASN A 367 2.58 -13.96 17.65
C ASN A 367 2.96 -15.30 18.31
N ASN A 368 2.15 -15.76 19.26
CA ASN A 368 2.20 -17.12 19.77
C ASN A 368 1.65 -18.09 18.73
#